data_AF-A0A5Q4SZA6-F1
#
_entry.id   AF-A0A5Q4SZA6-F1
#
_cell.length_a   1.000
_cell.length_b   1.000
_cell.length_c   1.000
_cell.angle_alpha   90.00
_cell.angle_beta   90.00
_cell.angle_gamma   90.00
#
_symmetry.space_group_name_H-M   'P 1'
#
loop_
_entity.id
_entity.type
_entity.pdbx_description
1 polymer ?
#
loop_
_entity_poly.entity_id
_entity_poly.type
_entity_poly.pdbx_seq_one_letter_code
_entity_poly.pdbx_strand_id
1 'polypeptide(L)'
;MSDNPSPDFSGLEGGEEQAAEEAIQEVINWYNTQLLEERRSPVPDEGRAEELKAGREAALADRAQLATADPEEAGRVAATYAAGLKELKES
;
A
#
# COMPACT_ATOMS: atom_id res chain seq x y z
N MET A 1 -29.75 -37.38 -8.99
CA MET A 1 -28.30 -37.09 -8.88
C MET A 1 -28.08 -35.85 -9.74
N SER A 2 -28.19 -34.67 -9.15
CA SER A 2 -27.86 -33.42 -9.84
C SER A 2 -26.56 -32.94 -9.24
N ASP A 3 -25.44 -33.27 -9.90
CA ASP A 3 -24.16 -32.61 -9.65
C ASP A 3 -24.30 -31.18 -10.16
N ASN A 4 -24.60 -30.27 -9.25
CA ASN A 4 -24.54 -28.84 -9.51
C ASN A 4 -23.09 -28.43 -9.21
N PRO A 5 -22.29 -28.00 -10.20
CA PRO A 5 -20.96 -27.50 -9.89
C PRO A 5 -21.14 -26.27 -9.00
N SER A 6 -20.70 -26.38 -7.76
CA SER A 6 -20.57 -25.23 -6.86
C SER A 6 -19.76 -24.17 -7.59
N PRO A 7 -20.23 -22.91 -7.65
CA PRO A 7 -19.43 -21.84 -8.22
C PRO A 7 -18.13 -21.74 -7.39
N ASP A 8 -17.00 -21.85 -8.07
CA ASP A 8 -15.70 -21.64 -7.46
C ASP A 8 -15.52 -20.14 -7.22
N PHE A 9 -15.79 -19.72 -5.98
CA PHE A 9 -15.63 -18.35 -5.53
C PHE A 9 -14.24 -18.09 -4.94
N SER A 10 -13.27 -19.00 -5.13
CA SER A 10 -11.90 -18.88 -4.58
C SER A 10 -11.10 -17.70 -5.18
N GLY A 11 -11.66 -16.98 -6.15
CA GLY A 11 -11.13 -15.71 -6.68
C GLY A 11 -11.98 -14.47 -6.36
N LEU A 12 -12.98 -14.57 -5.46
CA LEU A 12 -13.81 -13.44 -5.04
C LEU A 12 -13.29 -12.72 -3.78
N GLU A 13 -12.33 -13.30 -3.08
CA GLU A 13 -11.52 -12.59 -2.09
C GLU A 13 -10.45 -11.84 -2.89
N GLY A 14 -10.39 -10.51 -2.75
CA GLY A 14 -9.56 -9.64 -3.58
C GLY A 14 -8.18 -10.23 -3.82
N GLY A 15 -7.86 -10.51 -5.09
CA GLY A 15 -6.63 -11.21 -5.47
C GLY A 15 -5.36 -10.48 -5.00
N GLU A 16 -4.20 -11.11 -5.21
CA GLU A 16 -2.89 -10.58 -4.81
C GLU A 16 -2.67 -9.14 -5.28
N GLU A 17 -3.18 -8.78 -6.47
CA GLU A 17 -3.20 -7.42 -7.00
C GLU A 17 -4.01 -6.44 -6.13
N GLN A 18 -5.22 -6.81 -5.72
CA GLN A 18 -6.05 -5.96 -4.86
C GLN A 18 -5.41 -5.80 -3.47
N ALA A 19 -4.88 -6.89 -2.89
CA ALA A 19 -4.18 -6.82 -1.61
C ALA A 19 -2.94 -5.90 -1.68
N ALA A 20 -2.20 -5.95 -2.80
CA ALA A 20 -1.07 -5.06 -3.03
C ALA A 20 -1.52 -3.61 -3.19
N GLU A 21 -2.58 -3.34 -3.95
CA GLU A 21 -3.10 -1.99 -4.14
C GLU A 21 -3.57 -1.39 -2.82
N GLU A 22 -4.30 -2.16 -2.00
CA GLU A 22 -4.75 -1.75 -0.68
C GLU A 22 -3.57 -1.44 0.26
N ALA A 23 -2.56 -2.32 0.32
CA ALA A 23 -1.38 -2.13 1.16
C ALA A 23 -0.59 -0.86 0.77
N ILE A 24 -0.37 -0.63 -0.54
CA ILE A 24 0.31 0.58 -1.02
C ILE A 24 -0.54 1.82 -0.72
N GLN A 25 -1.85 1.75 -0.93
CA GLN A 25 -2.76 2.87 -0.67
C GLN A 25 -2.78 3.25 0.81
N GLU A 26 -2.69 2.28 1.73
CA GLU A 26 -2.57 2.57 3.16
C GLU A 26 -1.26 3.30 3.50
N VAL A 27 -0.13 2.89 2.92
CA VAL A 27 1.16 3.58 3.11
C VAL A 27 1.12 5.01 2.56
N ILE A 28 0.55 5.23 1.37
CA ILE A 28 0.34 6.57 0.82
C ILE A 28 -0.50 7.44 1.77
N ASN A 29 -1.57 6.86 2.35
CA ASN A 29 -2.43 7.56 3.28
C ASN A 29 -1.73 7.89 4.60
N TRP A 30 -0.84 7.01 5.07
CA TRP A 30 0.01 7.29 6.21
C TRP A 30 0.93 8.48 5.94
N TYR A 31 1.66 8.50 4.82
CA TYR A 31 2.51 9.63 4.46
C TYR A 31 1.72 10.95 4.31
N ASN A 32 0.53 10.91 3.69
CA ASN A 32 -0.35 12.09 3.59
C ASN A 32 -0.72 12.65 4.97
N THR A 33 -1.02 11.76 5.92
CA THR A 33 -1.34 12.13 7.30
C THR A 33 -0.13 12.76 7.99
N GLN A 34 1.03 12.12 7.91
CA GLN A 34 2.27 12.65 8.52
C GLN A 34 2.67 14.01 7.95
N LEU A 35 2.56 14.20 6.62
CA LEU A 35 2.81 15.49 5.97
C LEU A 35 1.82 16.58 6.41
N LEU A 36 0.56 16.21 6.64
CA LEU A 36 -0.46 17.12 7.15
C LEU A 36 -0.16 17.55 8.59
N GLU A 37 0.27 16.61 9.42
CA GLU A 37 0.69 16.87 10.80
C GLU A 37 1.94 17.74 10.85
N GLU A 38 2.97 17.43 10.06
CA GLU A 38 4.20 18.23 9.96
C GLU A 38 3.90 19.68 9.58
N ARG A 39 3.05 19.89 8.57
CA ARG A 39 2.64 21.24 8.15
C ARG A 39 1.87 22.00 9.23
N ARG A 40 1.20 21.29 10.13
CA ARG A 40 0.44 21.88 11.25
C ARG A 40 1.30 22.05 12.51
N SER A 41 2.53 21.54 12.51
CA SER A 41 3.48 21.72 13.60
C SER A 41 3.76 23.21 13.84
N PRO A 42 3.89 23.66 15.10
CA PRO A 42 4.33 25.01 15.42
C PRO A 42 5.71 25.35 14.84
N VAL A 43 6.56 24.35 14.64
CA VAL A 43 7.86 24.47 13.99
C VAL A 43 8.00 23.29 13.01
N PRO A 44 7.66 23.49 11.73
CA PRO A 44 7.82 22.47 10.72
C PRO A 44 9.29 22.12 10.49
N ASP A 45 9.59 20.83 10.44
CA ASP A 45 10.88 20.27 10.05
C ASP A 45 10.89 20.00 8.54
N GLU A 46 11.64 20.82 7.80
CA GLU A 46 11.76 20.69 6.35
C GLU A 46 12.47 19.39 5.93
N GLY A 47 13.44 18.92 6.71
CA GLY A 47 14.15 17.66 6.42
C GLY A 47 13.20 16.47 6.52
N ARG A 48 12.43 16.42 7.62
CA ARG A 48 11.38 15.41 7.81
C ARG A 48 10.30 15.50 6.71
N ALA A 49 9.89 16.71 6.33
CA ALA A 49 8.91 16.89 5.26
C ALA A 49 9.40 16.36 3.90
N GLU A 50 10.67 16.56 3.55
CA GLU A 50 11.26 16.02 2.32
C GLU A 50 11.36 14.49 2.36
N GLU A 51 11.75 13.90 3.50
CA GLU A 51 11.77 12.44 3.68
C GLU A 51 10.37 11.82 3.48
N LEU A 52 9.35 12.42 4.10
CA LEU A 52 7.96 11.99 3.96
C LEU A 52 7.44 12.13 2.51
N LYS A 53 7.84 13.17 1.78
CA LYS A 53 7.50 13.33 0.36
C LYS A 53 8.17 12.26 -0.50
N ALA A 54 9.46 12.02 -0.29
CA ALA A 54 10.21 11.00 -1.02
C ALA A 54 9.60 9.59 -0.82
N GLY A 55 9.26 9.24 0.42
CA GLY A 55 8.59 7.97 0.73
C GLY A 55 7.21 7.85 0.07
N ARG A 56 6.44 8.93 0.05
CA ARG A 56 5.15 8.98 -0.67
C ARG A 56 5.30 8.82 -2.18
N GLU A 57 6.30 9.46 -2.78
CA GLU A 57 6.57 9.36 -4.22
C GLU A 57 7.00 7.96 -4.63
N ALA A 58 7.84 7.30 -3.83
CA ALA A 58 8.18 5.90 -4.02
C ALA A 58 6.94 5.00 -4.00
N ALA A 59 6.06 5.18 -3.01
CA ALA A 59 4.81 4.42 -2.93
C ALA A 59 3.86 4.65 -4.11
N LEU A 60 3.81 5.87 -4.66
CA LEU A 60 3.04 6.15 -5.87
C LEU A 60 3.65 5.51 -7.12
N ALA A 61 4.97 5.48 -7.23
CA ALA A 61 5.67 4.82 -8.32
C ALA A 61 5.41 3.30 -8.31
N ASP A 62 5.50 2.67 -7.13
CA ASP A 62 5.25 1.23 -6.98
C ASP A 62 3.78 0.89 -7.29
N ARG A 63 2.82 1.74 -6.88
CA ARG A 63 1.41 1.57 -7.27
C ARG A 63 1.23 1.64 -8.79
N ALA A 64 1.94 2.54 -9.47
CA ALA A 64 1.86 2.66 -10.92
C ALA A 64 2.47 1.44 -11.62
N GLN A 65 3.52 0.85 -11.05
CA GLN A 65 4.12 -0.40 -11.56
C GLN A 65 3.21 -1.61 -11.33
N LEU A 66 2.51 -1.66 -10.19
CA LEU A 66 1.59 -2.74 -9.83
C LEU A 66 0.52 -2.99 -10.90
N ALA A 67 0.04 -1.95 -11.58
CA ALA A 67 -0.93 -2.06 -12.67
C ALA A 67 -0.44 -2.91 -13.87
N THR A 68 0.84 -3.23 -13.93
CA THR A 68 1.46 -4.09 -14.95
C THR A 68 2.13 -5.34 -14.37
N ALA A 69 2.09 -5.51 -13.05
CA ALA A 69 2.70 -6.63 -12.34
C ALA A 69 1.89 -7.92 -12.55
N ASP A 70 2.56 -9.05 -12.52
CA ASP A 70 1.89 -10.34 -12.43
C ASP A 70 1.41 -10.60 -10.98
N PRO A 71 0.53 -11.59 -10.74
CA PRO A 71 0.01 -11.86 -9.40
C PRO A 71 1.09 -12.22 -8.37
N GLU A 72 2.15 -12.94 -8.77
CA GLU A 72 3.24 -13.31 -7.87
C GLU A 72 4.03 -12.07 -7.43
N GLU A 73 4.33 -11.18 -8.36
CA GLU A 73 4.95 -9.89 -8.10
C GLU A 73 4.05 -9.02 -7.20
N ALA A 74 2.75 -8.95 -7.49
CA ALA A 74 1.78 -8.26 -6.66
C ALA A 74 1.77 -8.79 -5.22
N GLY A 75 1.75 -10.11 -5.02
CA GLY A 75 1.78 -10.73 -3.70
C GLY A 75 3.03 -10.36 -2.89
N ARG A 76 4.20 -10.27 -3.55
CA ARG A 76 5.45 -9.81 -2.91
C ARG A 76 5.39 -8.34 -2.54
N VAL A 77 4.83 -7.50 -3.41
CA VAL A 77 4.64 -6.07 -3.15
C VAL A 77 3.69 -5.88 -1.96
N ALA A 78 2.56 -6.60 -1.91
CA ALA A 78 1.62 -6.58 -0.80
C ALA A 78 2.30 -6.88 0.54
N ALA A 79 3.07 -7.97 0.61
CA ALA A 79 3.78 -8.37 1.82
C ALA A 79 4.81 -7.32 2.26
N THR A 80 5.54 -6.75 1.30
CA THR A 80 6.55 -5.71 1.56
C THR A 80 5.91 -4.45 2.14
N TYR A 81 4.82 -3.98 1.53
CA TYR A 81 4.11 -2.78 1.96
C TYR A 81 3.39 -2.98 3.30
N ALA A 82 2.81 -4.16 3.55
CA ALA A 82 2.21 -4.48 4.84
C ALA A 82 3.25 -4.49 5.97
N ALA A 83 4.43 -5.06 5.73
CA ALA A 83 5.53 -5.06 6.69
C ALA A 83 6.06 -3.63 6.94
N GLY A 84 6.34 -2.88 5.87
CA GLY A 84 6.82 -1.50 5.98
C GLY A 84 5.82 -0.58 6.69
N LEU A 85 4.52 -0.72 6.43
CA LEU A 85 3.49 0.05 7.12
C LEU A 85 3.47 -0.21 8.62
N LYS A 86 3.67 -1.46 9.03
CA LYS A 86 3.76 -1.81 10.45
C LYS A 86 4.94 -1.09 11.10
N GLU A 87 6.11 -1.14 10.48
CA GLU A 87 7.32 -0.46 10.97
C GLU A 87 7.12 1.06 11.06
N LEU A 88 6.50 1.67 10.05
CA LEU A 88 6.19 3.10 10.04
C LEU A 88 5.21 3.52 11.14
N LYS A 89 4.24 2.66 11.48
CA LYS A 89 3.26 2.92 12.56
C LYS A 89 3.83 2.65 13.95
N GLU A 90 4.87 1.82 14.07
CA GLU A 90 5.54 1.48 15.33
C GLU A 90 6.74 2.40 15.64
N SER A 91 7.13 3.25 14.69
CA SER A 91 8.18 4.29 14.82
C SER A 91 7.64 5.57 15.45
#